data_AF-A0A821ZT30-F1
#
_entry.id   AF-A0A821ZT30-F1
#
_cell.length_a   1.000
_cell.length_b   1.000
_cell.length_c   1.000
_cell.angle_alpha   90.00
_cell.angle_beta   90.00
_cell.angle_gamma   90.00
#
_symmetry.space_group_name_H-M   'P 1'
#
loop_
_entity.id
_entity.type
_entity.pdbx_description
1 polymer ?
#
loop_
_entity_poly.entity_id
_entity_poly.type
_entity_poly.pdbx_seq_one_letter_code
_entity_poly.pdbx_strand_id
1 'polypeptide(L)'
;MEEAFTAGKAHIMLDDYHIDFKHKLQILNNDLKRQRPIKRMEYNGYEKRVRSERFLPNPIAPRRPYGGVYGFISPFVKEVAKDLNLKKNQLPSKNPDIVSTIVEKAALGIIEAGKEAGKQIEAERIAKMLREKKEVAEMKE
;
A
#
# COMPACT_ATOMS: atom_id res chain seq x y z
N MET A 1 10.22 0.48 -6.64
CA MET A 1 11.69 0.60 -6.46
C MET A 1 12.36 -0.74 -6.68
N GLU A 2 12.05 -1.77 -5.89
CA GLU A 2 12.62 -3.12 -6.08
C GLU A 2 12.37 -3.67 -7.50
N GLU A 3 11.15 -3.55 -8.01
CA GLU A 3 10.81 -3.94 -9.41
C GLU A 3 11.65 -3.21 -10.47
N ALA A 4 11.94 -1.92 -10.27
CA ALA A 4 12.74 -1.15 -11.23
C ALA A 4 14.21 -1.58 -11.17
N PHE A 5 14.69 -1.92 -9.98
CA PHE A 5 16.04 -2.44 -9.77
C PHE A 5 16.19 -3.85 -10.37
N THR A 6 15.24 -4.77 -10.13
CA THR A 6 15.26 -6.11 -10.73
C THR A 6 15.10 -6.08 -12.25
N ALA A 7 14.36 -5.10 -12.79
CA ALA A 7 14.24 -4.88 -14.22
C ALA A 7 15.46 -4.16 -14.86
N GLY A 8 16.50 -3.84 -14.08
CA GLY A 8 17.72 -3.20 -14.59
C GLY A 8 17.51 -1.76 -15.08
N LYS A 9 16.47 -1.06 -14.61
CA LYS A 9 16.23 0.33 -15.01
C LYS A 9 17.34 1.23 -14.45
N ALA A 10 17.78 2.21 -15.24
CA ALA A 10 18.81 3.16 -14.82
C ALA A 10 18.30 4.16 -13.75
N HIS A 11 17.01 4.51 -13.81
CA HIS A 11 16.38 5.43 -12.87
C HIS A 11 14.92 5.03 -12.58
N ILE A 12 14.39 5.51 -11.45
CA ILE A 12 12.97 5.42 -11.11
C ILE A 12 12.46 6.77 -10.64
N MET A 13 11.31 7.20 -11.18
CA MET A 13 10.59 8.37 -10.72
C MET A 13 9.67 8.00 -9.55
N LEU A 14 9.69 8.82 -8.51
CA LEU A 14 8.76 8.79 -7.38
C LEU A 14 8.16 10.20 -7.23
N ASP A 15 7.17 10.33 -6.35
CA ASP A 15 6.37 11.56 -6.23
C ASP A 15 7.25 12.81 -6.02
N ASP A 16 8.07 12.82 -4.97
CA ASP A 16 8.88 13.99 -4.61
C ASP A 16 10.32 13.95 -5.14
N TYR A 17 10.79 12.77 -5.54
CA TYR A 17 12.18 12.55 -5.91
C TYR A 17 12.30 11.45 -6.96
N HIS A 18 13.45 11.38 -7.63
CA HIS A 18 13.82 10.24 -8.44
C HIS A 18 15.10 9.63 -7.90
N ILE A 19 15.29 8.35 -8.22
CA ILE A 19 16.48 7.61 -7.86
C ILE A 19 17.23 7.27 -9.14
N ASP A 20 18.50 7.65 -9.17
CA ASP A 20 19.48 7.23 -10.15
C ASP A 20 20.26 6.03 -9.57
N PHE A 21 20.02 4.85 -10.14
CA PHE A 21 20.68 3.63 -9.69
C PHE A 21 22.13 3.53 -10.18
N LYS A 22 22.48 4.18 -11.29
CA LYS A 22 23.84 4.17 -11.85
C LYS A 22 24.79 4.94 -10.95
N HIS A 23 24.38 6.13 -10.53
CA HIS A 23 25.19 6.99 -9.65
C HIS A 23 24.89 6.76 -8.16
N LYS A 24 23.88 5.94 -7.83
CA LYS A 24 23.41 5.65 -6.47
C LYS A 24 23.01 6.94 -5.74
N LEU A 25 22.20 7.76 -6.40
CA LEU A 25 21.73 9.04 -5.89
C LEU A 25 20.19 9.08 -5.83
N GLN A 26 19.68 9.69 -4.77
CA GLN A 26 18.32 10.20 -4.69
C GLN A 26 18.36 11.70 -4.95
N ILE A 27 17.55 12.18 -5.89
CA ILE A 27 17.54 13.57 -6.34
C ILE A 27 16.12 14.09 -6.17
N LEU A 28 15.95 15.21 -5.45
CA LEU A 28 14.64 15.84 -5.29
C LEU A 28 14.15 16.39 -6.64
N ASN A 29 12.90 16.13 -7.01
CA ASN A 29 12.35 16.54 -8.31
C ASN A 29 12.33 18.07 -8.47
N ASN A 30 12.09 18.79 -7.36
CA ASN A 30 11.99 20.26 -7.35
C ASN A 30 13.32 20.97 -7.12
N ASP A 31 14.41 20.26 -6.79
CA ASP A 31 15.73 20.84 -6.55
C ASP A 31 16.85 19.85 -6.87
N LEU A 32 17.44 20.01 -8.06
CA LEU A 32 18.52 19.16 -8.54
C LEU A 32 19.80 19.23 -7.69
N LYS A 33 19.97 20.28 -6.87
CA LYS A 33 21.12 20.40 -5.95
C LYS A 33 20.90 19.59 -4.67
N ARG A 34 19.66 19.23 -4.35
CA ARG A 34 19.32 18.39 -3.19
C ARG A 34 19.43 16.92 -3.56
N GLN A 35 20.66 16.44 -3.51
CA GLN A 35 21.00 15.03 -3.76
C GLN A 35 21.41 14.32 -2.47
N ARG A 36 21.05 13.04 -2.34
CA ARG A 36 21.45 12.19 -1.22
C ARG A 36 21.97 10.87 -1.76
N PRO A 37 23.12 10.37 -1.26
CA PRO A 37 23.57 9.04 -1.63
C PRO A 37 22.60 7.99 -1.12
N ILE A 38 22.37 6.95 -1.93
CA ILE A 38 21.56 5.80 -1.56
C ILE A 38 22.42 4.53 -1.54
N LYS A 39 22.12 3.63 -0.61
CA LYS A 39 22.76 2.32 -0.53
C LYS A 39 21.68 1.26 -0.35
N ARG A 40 21.73 0.20 -1.15
CA ARG A 40 20.93 -1.00 -0.93
C ARG A 40 21.45 -1.67 0.34
N MET A 41 20.55 -1.96 1.28
CA MET A 41 20.85 -2.80 2.42
C MET A 41 20.11 -4.12 2.24
N GLU A 42 20.87 -5.20 2.24
CA GLU A 42 20.32 -6.54 2.26
C GLU A 42 20.14 -6.92 3.72
N TYR A 43 18.90 -7.23 4.10
CA TYR A 43 18.60 -7.58 5.47
C TYR A 43 19.30 -8.89 5.82
N ASN A 44 20.39 -8.81 6.59
CA ASN A 44 20.85 -9.94 7.37
C ASN A 44 20.00 -9.96 8.66
N GLY A 45 19.56 -11.13 9.13
CA GLY A 45 18.62 -11.26 10.26
C GLY A 45 19.05 -10.60 11.59
N TYR A 46 20.27 -10.07 11.67
CA TYR A 46 20.88 -9.41 12.82
C TYR A 46 20.89 -7.87 12.71
N GLU A 47 20.58 -7.31 11.54
CA GLU A 47 20.58 -5.85 11.33
C GLU A 47 19.31 -5.18 11.86
N LYS A 48 19.50 -4.02 12.49
CA LYS A 48 18.42 -3.20 13.05
C LYS A 48 17.47 -2.78 11.91
N ARG A 49 16.18 -3.15 12.01
CA ARG A 49 15.16 -2.75 11.03
C ARG A 49 15.20 -1.22 10.85
N VAL A 50 15.50 -0.80 9.63
CA VAL A 50 15.91 0.60 9.33
C VAL A 50 14.79 1.59 9.64
N ARG A 51 13.51 1.15 9.71
CA ARG A 51 12.35 1.94 10.13
C ARG A 51 11.22 1.03 10.63
N SER A 52 11.38 0.37 11.78
CA SER A 52 10.32 -0.47 12.37
C SER A 52 8.99 0.27 12.51
N GLU A 53 9.04 1.57 12.77
CA GLU A 53 7.90 2.49 12.92
C GLU A 53 6.93 2.49 11.72
N ARG A 54 7.43 2.30 10.48
CA ARG A 54 6.57 2.25 9.27
C ARG A 54 5.86 0.90 9.09
N PHE A 55 6.31 -0.11 9.81
CA PHE A 55 5.72 -1.45 9.82
C PHE A 55 4.91 -1.71 11.10
N LEU A 56 4.85 -0.73 12.00
CA LEU A 56 3.83 -0.73 13.02
C LEU A 56 2.52 -0.38 12.31
N PRO A 57 1.45 -1.18 12.48
CA PRO A 57 0.13 -0.74 12.02
C PRO A 57 -0.11 0.60 12.70
N ASN A 58 -0.23 1.69 11.93
CA ASN A 58 -0.57 2.99 12.48
C ASN A 58 -1.97 2.83 13.09
N PRO A 59 -2.08 2.65 14.41
CA PRO A 59 -3.34 2.37 15.01
C PRO A 59 -4.05 3.71 15.06
N ILE A 60 -5.25 3.74 14.51
CA ILE A 60 -6.19 4.83 14.75
C ILE A 60 -6.28 5.01 16.28
N ALA A 61 -5.58 6.03 16.78
CA ALA A 61 -5.31 6.40 18.18
C ALA A 61 -4.52 5.37 19.05
N PRO A 62 -3.38 5.77 19.67
CA PRO A 62 -2.61 4.94 20.62
C PRO A 62 -3.35 4.59 21.91
N ARG A 63 -4.58 5.09 22.11
CA ARG A 63 -5.46 4.77 23.24
C ARG A 63 -6.55 3.76 22.91
N ARG A 64 -6.61 3.21 21.70
CA ARG A 64 -7.62 2.20 21.33
C ARG A 64 -7.04 0.78 21.33
N PRO A 65 -7.39 -0.08 22.30
CA PRO A 65 -7.09 -1.49 22.20
C PRO A 65 -7.90 -2.09 21.05
N TYR A 66 -7.21 -2.57 20.01
CA TYR A 66 -7.81 -3.35 18.92
C TYR A 66 -8.37 -4.71 19.40
N GLY A 67 -8.12 -5.08 20.68
CA GLY A 67 -8.29 -6.43 21.19
C GLY A 67 -9.52 -6.71 22.05
N GLY A 68 -10.59 -5.90 22.05
CA GLY A 68 -11.73 -6.26 22.92
C GLY A 68 -13.06 -5.52 22.79
N VAL A 69 -13.19 -4.48 21.97
CA VAL A 69 -14.42 -3.65 21.93
C VAL A 69 -15.31 -3.95 20.72
N TYR A 70 -14.81 -4.76 19.80
CA TYR A 70 -15.53 -5.15 18.62
C TYR A 70 -16.00 -6.59 18.84
N GLY A 71 -17.30 -6.84 18.71
CA GLY A 71 -17.82 -8.22 18.69
C GLY A 71 -17.16 -9.05 17.58
N PHE A 72 -17.63 -10.27 17.34
CA PHE A 72 -17.10 -11.19 16.31
C PHE A 72 -16.83 -10.57 14.92
N ILE A 73 -17.40 -9.39 14.63
CA ILE A 73 -17.21 -8.61 13.40
C ILE A 73 -16.68 -7.21 13.77
N SER A 74 -15.52 -6.85 13.21
CA SER A 74 -14.93 -5.51 13.30
C SER A 74 -15.91 -4.43 12.79
N PRO A 75 -16.11 -3.29 13.47
CA PRO A 75 -16.98 -2.22 12.97
C PRO A 75 -16.45 -1.58 11.70
N PHE A 76 -15.17 -1.70 11.38
CA PHE A 76 -14.69 -1.35 10.05
C PHE A 76 -15.44 -2.14 8.96
N VAL A 77 -15.62 -3.46 9.17
CA VAL A 77 -16.39 -4.31 8.24
C VAL A 77 -17.87 -3.90 8.22
N LYS A 78 -18.44 -3.46 9.35
CA LYS A 78 -19.82 -2.98 9.42
C LYS A 78 -20.02 -1.68 8.64
N GLU A 79 -19.14 -0.70 8.81
CA GLU A 79 -19.21 0.57 8.10
C GLU A 79 -18.97 0.37 6.60
N VAL A 80 -17.99 -0.44 6.20
CA VAL A 80 -17.76 -0.75 4.79
C VAL A 80 -18.97 -1.46 4.17
N ALA A 81 -19.59 -2.41 4.87
CA ALA A 81 -20.81 -3.06 4.38
C ALA A 81 -21.97 -2.07 4.20
N LYS A 82 -22.07 -1.07 5.08
CA LYS A 82 -23.08 0.00 5.00
C LYS A 82 -22.82 0.94 3.83
N ASP A 83 -21.59 1.43 3.67
CA ASP A 83 -21.18 2.30 2.56
C ASP A 83 -21.35 1.62 1.19
N LEU A 84 -21.07 0.32 1.14
CA LEU A 84 -21.25 -0.48 -0.06
C LEU A 84 -22.68 -1.00 -0.24
N ASN A 85 -23.59 -0.66 0.67
CA ASN A 85 -24.99 -1.11 0.71
C ASN A 85 -25.14 -2.63 0.54
N LEU A 86 -24.24 -3.40 1.17
CA LEU A 86 -24.20 -4.85 1.08
C LEU A 86 -25.21 -5.48 2.05
N LYS A 87 -26.10 -6.31 1.52
CA LYS A 87 -26.96 -7.16 2.34
C LYS A 87 -26.18 -8.34 2.91
N LYS A 88 -26.71 -8.96 3.98
CA LYS A 88 -26.06 -10.12 4.65
C LYS A 88 -25.78 -11.30 3.71
N ASN A 89 -26.56 -11.46 2.64
CA ASN A 89 -26.38 -12.49 1.60
C ASN A 89 -25.38 -12.08 0.49
N GLN A 90 -24.99 -10.81 0.43
CA GLN A 90 -24.03 -10.25 -0.53
C GLN A 90 -22.65 -10.00 0.09
N LEU A 91 -22.43 -10.45 1.33
CA LEU A 91 -21.12 -10.39 1.96
C LEU A 91 -20.13 -11.31 1.23
N PRO A 92 -18.83 -10.98 1.22
CA PRO A 92 -17.79 -11.82 0.60
C PRO A 92 -17.81 -13.29 1.01
N SER A 93 -18.19 -13.58 2.25
CA SER A 93 -18.30 -14.95 2.76
C SER A 93 -19.44 -15.77 2.14
N LYS A 94 -20.37 -15.13 1.44
CA LYS A 94 -21.56 -15.77 0.86
C LYS A 94 -21.69 -15.54 -0.65
N ASN A 95 -21.09 -14.46 -1.15
CA ASN A 95 -20.99 -14.17 -2.56
C ASN A 95 -19.55 -13.77 -2.87
N PRO A 96 -18.70 -14.68 -3.35
CA PRO A 96 -17.30 -14.37 -3.65
C PRO A 96 -17.15 -13.35 -4.79
N ASP A 97 -18.11 -13.25 -5.72
CA ASP A 97 -18.06 -12.34 -6.87
C ASP A 97 -17.99 -10.86 -6.45
N ILE A 98 -18.53 -10.53 -5.27
CA ILE A 98 -18.50 -9.15 -4.72
C ILE A 98 -17.08 -8.69 -4.36
N VAL A 99 -16.16 -9.63 -4.11
CA VAL A 99 -14.78 -9.33 -3.72
C VAL A 99 -14.10 -8.47 -4.78
N SER A 100 -14.36 -8.78 -6.06
CA SER A 100 -13.89 -7.98 -7.20
C SER A 100 -14.31 -6.51 -7.08
N THR A 101 -15.59 -6.26 -6.82
CA THR A 101 -16.13 -4.91 -6.67
C THR A 101 -15.56 -4.17 -5.46
N ILE A 102 -15.35 -4.88 -4.34
CA ILE A 102 -14.75 -4.31 -3.14
C ILE A 102 -13.30 -3.92 -3.40
N VAL A 103 -12.52 -4.80 -4.05
CA VAL A 103 -11.12 -4.56 -4.41
C VAL A 103 -11.01 -3.34 -5.31
N GLU A 104 -11.86 -3.21 -6.33
CA GLU A 104 -11.83 -2.03 -7.21
C GLU A 104 -12.18 -0.74 -6.50
N LYS A 105 -13.22 -0.74 -5.65
CA LYS A 105 -13.56 0.45 -4.87
C LYS A 105 -12.45 0.84 -3.88
N ALA A 106 -11.81 -0.14 -3.26
CA ALA A 106 -10.66 0.11 -2.40
C ALA A 106 -9.46 0.67 -3.20
N ALA A 107 -9.19 0.13 -4.39
CA ALA A 107 -8.14 0.63 -5.27
C ALA A 107 -8.38 2.09 -5.69
N LEU A 108 -9.63 2.44 -6.04
CA LEU A 108 -10.02 3.81 -6.35
C LEU A 108 -9.85 4.75 -5.15
N GLY A 109 -10.34 4.36 -3.97
CA GLY A 109 -10.18 5.17 -2.76
C GLY A 109 -8.72 5.41 -2.37
N ILE A 110 -7.84 4.42 -2.61
CA ILE A 110 -6.39 4.57 -2.42
C ILE A 110 -5.83 5.63 -3.38
N ILE A 111 -6.22 5.59 -4.66
CA ILE A 111 -5.77 6.56 -5.67
C ILE A 111 -6.25 7.97 -5.34
N GLU A 112 -7.52 8.13 -4.94
CA GLU A 112 -8.10 9.42 -4.55
C GLU A 112 -7.38 10.01 -3.33
N ALA A 113 -7.22 9.22 -2.26
CA ALA A 113 -6.47 9.65 -1.08
C ALA A 113 -5.01 9.98 -1.42
N GLY A 114 -4.41 9.23 -2.36
CA GLY A 114 -3.08 9.49 -2.89
C GLY A 114 -2.97 10.84 -3.59
N LYS A 115 -3.95 11.18 -4.43
CA LYS A 115 -4.01 12.49 -5.11
C LYS A 115 -4.12 13.64 -4.11
N GLU A 116 -5.01 13.51 -3.12
CA GLU A 116 -5.17 14.52 -2.06
C GLU A 116 -3.89 14.71 -1.23
N ALA A 117 -3.15 13.61 -0.99
CA ALA A 117 -1.89 13.64 -0.25
C ALA A 117 -0.66 14.02 -1.10
N GLY A 118 -0.81 14.25 -2.41
CA GLY A 118 0.31 14.50 -3.32
C GLY A 118 1.22 13.29 -3.58
N LYS A 119 0.71 12.07 -3.35
CA LYS A 119 1.43 10.78 -3.46
C LYS A 119 0.83 9.87 -4.52
N GLN A 120 0.63 10.41 -5.71
CA GLN A 120 -0.13 9.72 -6.76
C GLN A 120 0.57 8.45 -7.24
N ILE A 121 1.90 8.48 -7.46
CA ILE A 121 2.68 7.33 -7.94
C ILE A 121 2.67 6.22 -6.89
N GLU A 122 2.85 6.57 -5.61
CA GLU A 122 2.77 5.58 -4.53
C GLU A 122 1.37 4.94 -4.45
N ALA A 123 0.31 5.74 -4.53
CA ALA A 123 -1.05 5.25 -4.46
C ALA A 123 -1.46 4.38 -5.66
N GLU A 124 -1.10 4.77 -6.88
CA GLU A 124 -1.33 3.96 -8.09
C GLU A 124 -0.61 2.61 -8.00
N ARG A 125 0.62 2.59 -7.46
CA ARG A 125 1.36 1.36 -7.24
C ARG A 125 0.68 0.45 -6.21
N ILE A 126 0.20 1.00 -5.09
CA ILE A 126 -0.51 0.22 -4.06
C ILE A 126 -1.83 -0.33 -4.63
N ALA A 127 -2.58 0.50 -5.35
CA ALA A 127 -3.82 0.09 -6.02
C ALA A 127 -3.57 -1.05 -7.03
N LYS A 128 -2.48 -0.97 -7.81
CA LYS A 128 -2.06 -2.04 -8.72
C LYS A 128 -1.76 -3.34 -7.98
N MET A 129 -0.95 -3.28 -6.92
CA MET A 129 -0.64 -4.46 -6.09
C MET A 129 -1.89 -5.10 -5.48
N LEU A 130 -2.89 -4.29 -5.12
CA LEU A 130 -4.15 -4.80 -4.59
C LEU A 130 -4.94 -5.57 -5.65
N ARG A 131 -4.99 -5.06 -6.89
CA ARG A 131 -5.63 -5.74 -8.03
C ARG A 131 -4.91 -7.02 -8.42
N GLU A 132 -3.58 -7.02 -8.49
CA GLU A 132 -2.80 -8.20 -8.86
C GLU A 132 -2.93 -9.33 -7.81
N LYS A 133 -3.00 -8.97 -6.52
CA LYS A 133 -3.20 -9.97 -5.46
C LYS A 133 -4.58 -10.62 -5.50
N LYS A 134 -5.58 -9.95 -6.08
CA LYS A 134 -6.90 -10.54 -6.34
C LYS A 134 -6.78 -11.65 -7.39
N GLU A 135 -6.08 -11.39 -8.51
CA GLU A 135 -5.88 -12.39 -9.58
C GLU A 135 -5.16 -13.65 -9.07
N VAL A 136 -4.16 -13.49 -8.19
CA VAL A 136 -3.43 -14.62 -7.59
C VAL A 136 -4.30 -15.45 -6.63
N ALA A 137 -5.30 -14.85 -6.00
CA ALA A 137 -6.25 -15.56 -5.15
C ALA A 137 -7.25 -16.38 -5.98
N GLU A 138 -7.71 -15.84 -7.10
CA GLU A 138 -8.63 -16.51 -8.04
C GLU A 138 -7.95 -17.68 -8.80
N MET A 139 -6.63 -17.66 -8.98
CA MET A 139 -5.86 -18.75 -9.61
C MET A 139 -5.52 -19.94 -8.67
N LYS A 140 -5.83 -19.84 -7.38
CA LYS A 140 -5.51 -20.87 -6.38
C LYS A 140 -6.73 -21.67 -5.89
N GLU A 141 -7.91 -21.38 -6.43
CA GLU A 141 -9.12 -22.21 -6.31
C GLU A 141 -9.25 -23.17 -7.50
#